data_AF-A0A7R9UVA4-F1
#
_entry.id   AF-A0A7R9UVA4-F1
#
_cell.length_a   1.000
_cell.length_b   1.000
_cell.length_c   1.000
_cell.angle_alpha   90.00
_cell.angle_beta   90.00
_cell.angle_gamma   90.00
#
_symmetry.space_group_name_H-M   'P 1'
#
loop_
_entity.id
_entity.type
_entity.pdbx_description
1 polymer ?
#
loop_
_entity_poly.entity_id
_entity_poly.type
_entity_poly.pdbx_seq_one_letter_code
_entity_poly.pdbx_strand_id
1 'polypeptide(L)'
;AVDVGAPAKGVVATSAQMAKPSTVGPRVAPLALPEQQYRVPRPAGLFPEEVETLMLAAQFTARNGRRFLAHISEREGSNARFDFLRPQHHLFGFFTALVDAYSKVLMPSREILDAVKAHAAPDARASLLLRLRRHAEWLAVEERKRVEKQDAEDAERMQQLSIDWHDFVVVE
;
A
#
# COMPACT_ATOMS: atom_id res chain seq x y z
N ALA A 1 36.75 0.10 -73.92
CA ALA A 1 36.61 -0.51 -72.59
C ALA A 1 35.11 -0.63 -72.35
N VAL A 2 34.49 -1.81 -72.51
CA VAL A 2 34.45 -2.93 -71.53
C VAL A 2 33.95 -2.37 -70.19
N ASP A 3 32.81 -2.69 -69.58
CA ASP A 3 31.91 -3.85 -69.54
C ASP A 3 30.62 -3.34 -68.80
N VAL A 4 29.39 -3.52 -69.31
CA VAL A 4 28.34 -4.47 -68.86
C VAL A 4 27.98 -4.47 -67.35
N GLY A 5 26.67 -4.31 -67.05
CA GLY A 5 26.02 -5.08 -65.97
C GLY A 5 25.31 -4.32 -64.84
N ALA A 6 23.98 -4.15 -64.96
CA ALA A 6 23.05 -4.30 -63.83
C ALA A 6 22.78 -5.83 -63.65
N PRO A 7 22.29 -6.39 -62.51
CA PRO A 7 21.22 -5.85 -61.67
C PRO A 7 21.26 -6.21 -60.15
N ALA A 8 20.20 -5.77 -59.45
CA ALA A 8 19.85 -6.01 -58.05
C ALA A 8 19.93 -7.45 -57.53
N LYS A 9 20.26 -7.59 -56.24
CA LYS A 9 19.70 -8.55 -55.25
C LYS A 9 20.43 -8.37 -53.90
N GLY A 10 19.71 -8.52 -52.79
CA GLY A 10 20.34 -8.84 -51.51
C GLY A 10 19.76 -8.13 -50.30
N VAL A 11 18.56 -8.52 -49.91
CA VAL A 11 18.05 -8.38 -48.54
C VAL A 11 19.08 -8.99 -47.58
N VAL A 12 19.58 -8.22 -46.62
CA VAL A 12 20.04 -8.76 -45.34
C VAL A 12 19.55 -7.85 -44.24
N ALA A 13 18.40 -8.22 -43.69
CA ALA A 13 17.92 -7.73 -42.41
C ALA A 13 18.99 -8.06 -41.36
N THR A 14 19.65 -7.02 -40.82
CA THR A 14 20.47 -7.16 -39.63
C THR A 14 19.53 -7.47 -38.47
N SER A 15 19.43 -8.76 -38.18
CA SER A 15 18.71 -9.36 -37.08
C SER A 15 19.00 -8.65 -35.77
N ALA A 16 17.95 -8.10 -35.17
CA ALA A 16 17.88 -7.69 -33.78
C ALA A 16 18.24 -8.88 -32.88
N GLN A 17 19.45 -8.86 -32.33
CA GLN A 17 19.81 -9.73 -31.23
C GLN A 17 19.15 -9.16 -29.96
N MET A 18 17.89 -9.57 -29.75
CA MET A 18 17.29 -9.52 -28.43
C MET A 18 18.11 -10.42 -27.50
N ALA A 19 18.91 -9.79 -26.65
CA ALA A 19 19.53 -10.43 -25.51
C ALA A 19 18.43 -11.06 -24.65
N LYS A 20 18.35 -12.40 -24.68
CA LYS A 20 17.52 -13.16 -23.75
C LYS A 20 17.96 -12.81 -22.34
N PRO A 21 17.08 -12.35 -21.44
CA PRO A 21 17.46 -12.13 -20.05
C PRO A 21 17.84 -13.49 -19.46
N SER A 22 19.07 -13.50 -18.93
CA SER A 22 19.72 -14.58 -18.22
C SER A 22 18.78 -15.32 -17.27
N THR A 23 18.92 -16.65 -17.27
CA THR A 23 18.20 -17.65 -16.49
C THR A 23 18.15 -17.26 -15.01
N VAL A 24 17.05 -16.64 -14.60
CA VAL A 24 16.76 -16.36 -13.19
C VAL A 24 16.41 -17.70 -12.56
N GLY A 25 17.26 -18.18 -11.62
CA GLY A 25 16.92 -19.28 -10.72
C GLY A 25 15.54 -19.06 -10.07
N PRO A 26 14.92 -20.08 -9.46
CA PRO A 26 13.49 -20.11 -9.17
C PRO A 26 13.02 -18.76 -8.64
N ARG A 27 12.29 -18.02 -9.49
CA ARG A 27 11.81 -16.66 -9.20
C ARG A 27 10.81 -16.78 -8.07
N VAL A 28 11.31 -16.73 -6.85
CA VAL A 28 10.52 -16.84 -5.63
C VAL A 28 9.42 -15.81 -5.72
N ALA A 29 8.17 -16.26 -5.56
CA ALA A 29 7.00 -15.43 -5.80
C ALA A 29 7.11 -14.07 -5.06
N PRO A 30 6.72 -12.96 -5.70
CA PRO A 30 6.72 -11.65 -5.08
C PRO A 30 5.81 -11.65 -3.85
N LEU A 31 6.33 -11.21 -2.71
CA LEU A 31 5.65 -11.27 -1.43
C LEU A 31 5.09 -9.88 -1.07
N ALA A 32 3.77 -9.78 -0.93
CA ALA A 32 3.11 -8.63 -0.33
C ALA A 32 3.56 -8.49 1.14
N LEU A 33 3.89 -7.27 1.58
CA LEU A 33 4.18 -7.05 2.99
C LEU A 33 2.88 -7.27 3.79
N PRO A 34 2.96 -7.84 5.01
CA PRO A 34 1.84 -7.77 5.93
C PRO A 34 1.40 -6.32 6.13
N GLU A 35 0.10 -6.13 6.35
CA GLU A 35 -0.49 -4.80 6.58
C GLU A 35 0.30 -4.03 7.65
N GLN A 36 0.42 -2.71 7.48
CA GLN A 36 1.13 -1.84 8.42
C GLN A 36 0.29 -1.60 9.68
N GLN A 37 0.08 -2.65 10.47
CA GLN A 37 -0.79 -2.70 11.65
C GLN A 37 -0.39 -1.74 12.78
N TYR A 38 0.83 -1.20 12.74
CA TYR A 38 1.41 -0.32 13.77
C TYR A 38 1.60 1.12 13.30
N ARG A 39 1.32 1.42 12.02
CA ARG A 39 1.54 2.75 11.46
C ARG A 39 0.20 3.46 11.31
N VAL A 40 -0.06 4.42 12.18
CA VAL A 40 -1.26 5.26 12.08
C VAL A 40 -0.89 6.60 11.45
N PRO A 41 -1.45 6.97 10.28
CA PRO A 41 -1.17 8.26 9.66
C PRO A 41 -1.75 9.39 10.51
N ARG A 42 -0.92 10.39 10.83
CA ARG A 42 -1.34 11.57 11.58
C ARG A 42 -2.08 12.55 10.65
N PRO A 43 -3.30 12.99 10.99
CA PRO A 43 -3.98 14.08 10.27
C PRO A 43 -3.16 15.37 10.28
N ALA A 44 -3.20 16.13 9.19
CA ALA A 44 -2.53 17.43 9.11
C ALA A 44 -3.27 18.48 9.95
N GLY A 45 -2.54 19.45 10.52
CA GLY A 45 -3.12 20.59 11.25
C GLY A 45 -3.46 20.36 12.72
N LEU A 46 -3.03 19.23 13.31
CA LEU A 46 -3.21 18.95 14.74
C LEU A 46 -2.21 19.73 15.61
N PHE A 47 -2.69 20.28 16.73
CA PHE A 47 -1.81 20.90 17.71
C PHE A 47 -1.04 19.82 18.50
N PRO A 48 0.23 20.08 18.92
CA PRO A 48 1.02 19.11 19.69
C PRO A 48 0.32 18.62 20.96
N GLU A 49 -0.34 19.53 21.69
CA GLU A 49 -1.05 19.23 22.94
C GLU A 49 -2.24 18.27 22.74
N GLU A 50 -2.98 18.43 21.63
CA GLU A 50 -4.09 17.54 21.26
C GLU A 50 -3.56 16.15 20.92
N VAL A 51 -2.43 16.07 20.21
CA VAL A 51 -1.78 14.81 19.87
C VAL A 51 -1.35 14.07 21.13
N GLU A 52 -0.73 14.75 22.09
CA GLU A 52 -0.32 14.16 23.36
C GLU A 52 -1.51 13.66 24.17
N THR A 53 -2.56 14.48 24.30
CA THR A 53 -3.79 14.10 25.01
C THR A 53 -4.44 12.88 24.37
N LEU A 54 -4.51 12.85 23.04
CA LEU A 54 -5.13 11.77 22.28
C LEU A 54 -4.31 10.47 22.36
N MET A 55 -2.99 10.55 22.22
CA MET A 55 -2.10 9.39 22.37
C MET A 55 -2.15 8.82 23.78
N LEU A 56 -2.15 9.66 24.81
CA LEU A 56 -2.25 9.23 26.20
C LEU A 56 -3.59 8.56 26.49
N ALA A 57 -4.69 9.20 26.09
CA ALA A 57 -6.03 8.63 26.22
C ALA A 57 -6.16 7.30 25.48
N ALA A 58 -5.59 7.19 24.27
CA ALA A 58 -5.59 5.98 23.48
C ALA A 58 -4.80 4.85 24.16
N GLN A 59 -3.63 5.16 24.75
CA GLN A 59 -2.82 4.18 25.48
C GLN A 59 -3.57 3.59 26.69
N PHE A 60 -4.20 4.45 27.50
CA PHE A 60 -4.98 3.98 28.65
C PHE A 60 -6.25 3.23 28.23
N THR A 61 -6.87 3.65 27.13
CA THR A 61 -8.02 2.95 26.55
C THR A 61 -7.63 1.58 26.01
N ALA A 62 -6.48 1.46 25.35
CA ALA A 62 -5.98 0.18 24.84
C ALA A 62 -5.68 -0.83 25.95
N ARG A 63 -5.24 -0.35 27.13
CA ARG A 63 -4.95 -1.19 28.29
C ARG A 63 -6.19 -1.57 29.12
N ASN A 64 -7.07 -0.60 29.39
CA ASN A 64 -8.22 -0.78 30.29
C ASN A 64 -9.52 -1.16 29.56
N GLY A 65 -9.54 -1.03 28.23
CA GLY A 65 -10.67 -1.37 27.37
C GLY A 65 -11.83 -0.37 27.41
N ARG A 66 -12.99 -0.81 26.90
CA ARG A 66 -14.17 0.04 26.64
C ARG A 66 -14.78 0.64 27.91
N ARG A 67 -14.60 0.01 29.07
CA ARG A 67 -15.07 0.53 30.37
C ARG A 67 -14.42 1.86 30.71
N PHE A 68 -13.13 2.01 30.44
CA PHE A 68 -12.41 3.25 30.66
C PHE A 68 -12.89 4.38 29.74
N LEU A 69 -13.15 4.04 28.46
CA LEU A 69 -13.69 4.99 27.49
C LEU A 69 -15.07 5.51 27.93
N ALA A 70 -15.96 4.63 28.40
CA ALA A 70 -17.26 5.02 28.94
C ALA A 70 -17.13 5.97 30.15
N HIS A 71 -16.23 5.67 31.08
CA HIS A 71 -16.02 6.51 32.27
C HIS A 71 -15.45 7.90 31.91
N ILE A 72 -14.47 7.99 31.01
CA ILE A 72 -13.96 9.29 30.56
C ILE A 72 -15.04 10.06 29.81
N SER A 73 -15.82 9.40 28.94
CA SER A 73 -16.88 10.06 28.18
C SER A 73 -17.97 10.63 29.08
N GLU A 74 -18.26 9.99 30.22
CA GLU A 74 -19.23 10.48 31.20
C GLU A 74 -18.69 11.67 32.01
N ARG A 75 -17.42 11.61 32.43
CA ARG A 75 -16.82 12.65 33.26
C ARG A 75 -16.39 13.89 32.48
N GLU A 76 -15.81 13.69 31.31
CA GLU A 76 -15.19 14.74 30.49
C GLU A 76 -15.99 15.04 29.21
N GLY A 77 -17.21 14.53 29.09
CA GLY A 77 -18.05 14.73 27.89
C GLY A 77 -18.41 16.19 27.60
N SER A 78 -18.32 17.07 28.60
CA SER A 78 -18.53 18.52 28.47
C SER A 78 -17.26 19.29 28.10
N ASN A 79 -16.09 18.65 28.11
CA ASN A 79 -14.81 19.29 27.87
C ASN A 79 -14.40 19.15 26.40
N ALA A 80 -14.26 20.28 25.70
CA ALA A 80 -13.90 20.32 24.29
C ALA A 80 -12.60 19.56 23.95
N ARG A 81 -11.66 19.44 24.91
CA ARG A 81 -10.41 18.69 24.72
C ARG A 81 -10.64 17.20 24.47
N PHE A 82 -11.76 16.64 24.95
CA PHE A 82 -12.11 15.23 24.82
C PHE A 82 -13.20 14.99 23.76
N ASP A 83 -13.50 15.97 22.92
CA ASP A 83 -14.52 15.84 21.87
C ASP A 83 -14.19 14.76 20.84
N PHE A 84 -12.90 14.43 20.69
CA PHE A 84 -12.43 13.32 19.86
C PHE A 84 -12.98 11.94 20.27
N LEU A 85 -13.54 11.80 21.48
CA LEU A 85 -14.22 10.57 21.92
C LEU A 85 -15.59 10.39 21.27
N ARG A 86 -16.18 11.45 20.73
CA ARG A 86 -17.47 11.38 20.05
C ARG A 86 -17.28 10.87 18.62
N PRO A 87 -18.09 9.90 18.16
CA PRO A 87 -17.98 9.36 16.81
C PRO A 87 -18.13 10.39 15.67
N GLN A 88 -18.79 11.51 15.95
CA GLN A 88 -19.00 12.60 15.00
C GLN A 88 -17.76 13.48 14.80
N HIS A 89 -16.75 13.39 15.68
CA HIS A 89 -15.57 14.21 15.61
C HIS A 89 -14.57 13.66 14.59
N HIS A 90 -13.99 14.53 13.76
CA HIS A 90 -13.02 14.16 12.74
C HIS A 90 -11.79 13.39 13.28
N LEU A 91 -11.41 13.62 14.55
CA LEU A 91 -10.30 12.91 15.21
C LEU A 91 -10.67 11.51 15.74
N PHE A 92 -11.95 11.13 15.77
CA PHE A 92 -12.35 9.82 16.30
C PHE A 92 -11.77 8.65 15.48
N GLY A 93 -11.70 8.80 14.15
CA GLY A 93 -11.06 7.81 13.28
C GLY A 93 -9.56 7.64 13.59
N PHE A 94 -8.86 8.74 13.88
CA PHE A 94 -7.45 8.69 14.28
C PHE A 94 -7.28 8.07 15.68
N PHE A 95 -8.13 8.44 16.63
CA PHE A 95 -8.14 7.88 17.99
C PHE A 95 -8.36 6.36 18.00
N THR A 96 -9.38 5.87 17.27
CA THR A 96 -9.67 4.43 17.19
C THR A 96 -8.54 3.63 16.55
N ALA A 97 -7.93 4.16 15.48
CA ALA A 97 -6.76 3.55 14.86
C ALA A 97 -5.55 3.49 15.82
N LEU A 98 -5.34 4.54 16.64
CA LEU A 98 -4.31 4.52 17.68
C LEU A 98 -4.60 3.51 18.79
N VAL A 99 -5.85 3.40 19.25
CA VAL A 99 -6.23 2.40 20.25
C VAL A 99 -5.94 0.98 19.75
N ASP A 100 -6.28 0.68 18.49
CA ASP A 100 -5.99 -0.62 17.87
C ASP A 100 -4.47 -0.88 17.77
N ALA A 101 -3.70 0.09 17.28
CA ALA A 101 -2.24 -0.02 17.21
C ALA A 101 -1.60 -0.22 18.59
N TYR A 102 -2.01 0.56 19.60
CA TYR A 102 -1.50 0.41 20.96
C TYR A 102 -1.90 -0.93 21.60
N SER A 103 -3.11 -1.43 21.32
CA SER A 103 -3.56 -2.73 21.82
C SER A 103 -2.64 -3.86 21.33
N LYS A 104 -2.29 -3.85 20.05
CA LYS A 104 -1.36 -4.84 19.45
C LYS A 104 0.05 -4.77 20.03
N VAL A 105 0.54 -3.58 20.37
CA VAL A 105 1.88 -3.38 20.96
C VAL A 105 1.92 -3.74 22.44
N LEU A 106 0.90 -3.35 23.21
CA LEU A 106 0.84 -3.57 24.66
C LEU A 106 0.45 -5.01 25.02
N MET A 107 -0.28 -5.70 24.13
CA MET A 107 -0.70 -7.09 24.29
C MET A 107 -0.25 -7.94 23.08
N PRO A 108 1.07 -8.16 22.89
CA PRO A 108 1.56 -8.95 21.78
C PRO A 108 1.21 -10.43 21.97
N SER A 109 0.89 -11.12 20.88
CA SER A 109 0.74 -12.58 20.91
C SER A 109 2.12 -13.25 21.06
N ARG A 110 2.13 -14.48 21.61
CA ARG A 110 3.37 -15.26 21.76
C ARG A 110 4.07 -15.47 20.41
N GLU A 111 3.31 -15.67 19.36
CA GLU A 111 3.82 -15.85 17.99
C GLU A 111 4.59 -14.62 17.50
N ILE A 112 4.08 -13.42 17.76
CA ILE A 112 4.76 -12.16 17.39
C ILE A 112 6.09 -12.05 18.14
N LEU A 113 6.10 -12.37 19.43
CA LEU A 113 7.32 -12.33 20.23
C LEU A 113 8.37 -13.32 19.73
N ASP A 114 7.96 -14.53 19.37
CA ASP A 114 8.86 -15.57 18.84
C ASP A 114 9.38 -15.19 17.45
N ALA A 115 8.54 -14.61 16.59
CA ALA A 115 8.97 -14.07 15.29
C ALA A 115 9.97 -12.91 15.43
N VAL A 116 9.76 -11.98 16.37
CA VAL A 116 10.69 -10.89 16.65
C VAL A 116 12.03 -11.42 17.13
N LYS A 117 12.05 -12.42 18.02
CA LYS A 117 13.29 -13.07 18.47
C LYS A 117 14.01 -13.77 17.32
N ALA A 118 13.28 -14.46 16.45
CA ALA A 118 13.86 -15.10 15.27
C ALA A 118 14.50 -14.08 14.31
N HIS A 119 13.92 -12.88 14.19
CA HIS A 119 14.46 -11.79 13.38
C HIS A 119 15.62 -11.02 14.02
N ALA A 120 15.75 -11.07 15.35
CA ALA A 120 16.84 -10.43 16.08
C ALA A 120 18.14 -11.27 16.08
N ALA A 121 18.09 -12.55 15.71
CA ALA A 121 19.26 -13.42 15.65
C ALA A 121 20.27 -12.94 14.57
N PRO A 122 21.58 -13.07 14.80
CA PRO A 122 22.62 -12.59 13.86
C PRO A 122 22.53 -13.28 12.49
N ASP A 123 22.13 -14.55 12.45
CA ASP A 123 21.99 -15.34 11.23
C ASP A 123 20.76 -14.93 10.38
N ALA A 124 19.83 -14.16 10.96
CA ALA A 124 18.61 -13.76 10.28
C ALA A 124 18.83 -12.71 9.19
N ARG A 125 20.00 -12.05 9.15
CA ARG A 125 20.29 -10.96 8.19
C ARG A 125 20.09 -11.39 6.73
N ALA A 126 20.57 -12.56 6.35
CA ALA A 126 20.42 -13.06 4.98
C ALA A 126 18.94 -13.29 4.61
N SER A 127 18.17 -13.88 5.53
CA SER A 127 16.74 -14.11 5.34
C SER A 127 15.94 -12.80 5.23
N LEU A 128 16.34 -11.76 5.97
CA LEU A 128 15.75 -10.42 5.91
C LEU A 128 16.01 -9.76 4.56
N LEU A 129 17.27 -9.78 4.08
CA LEU A 129 17.62 -9.21 2.78
C LEU A 129 16.86 -9.90 1.64
N LEU A 130 16.70 -11.22 1.69
CA LEU A 130 15.90 -11.95 0.72
C LEU A 130 14.43 -11.54 0.76
N ARG A 131 13.87 -11.32 1.95
CA ARG A 131 12.49 -10.83 2.12
C ARG A 131 12.33 -9.41 1.55
N LEU A 132 13.27 -8.52 1.82
CA LEU A 132 13.25 -7.14 1.31
C LEU A 132 13.34 -7.11 -0.22
N ARG A 133 14.23 -7.92 -0.82
CA ARG A 133 14.33 -8.05 -2.28
C ARG A 133 13.02 -8.50 -2.89
N ARG A 134 12.39 -9.56 -2.35
CA ARG A 134 11.10 -10.05 -2.84
C ARG A 134 10.00 -9.00 -2.72
N HIS A 135 10.06 -8.17 -1.68
CA HIS A 135 9.12 -7.07 -1.54
C HIS A 135 9.35 -5.97 -2.56
N ALA A 136 10.61 -5.58 -2.83
CA ALA A 136 10.91 -4.61 -3.88
C ALA A 136 10.43 -5.08 -5.25
N GLU A 137 10.60 -6.38 -5.54
CA GLU A 137 10.06 -7.00 -6.76
C GLU A 137 8.52 -6.98 -6.78
N TRP A 138 7.86 -7.22 -5.64
CA TRP A 138 6.41 -7.11 -5.50
C TRP A 138 5.92 -5.69 -5.76
N LEU A 139 6.54 -4.67 -5.14
CA LEU A 139 6.18 -3.26 -5.35
C LEU A 139 6.24 -2.86 -6.82
N ALA A 140 7.31 -3.27 -7.53
CA ALA A 140 7.45 -2.99 -8.96
C ALA A 140 6.39 -3.71 -9.82
N VAL A 141 5.94 -4.91 -9.42
CA VAL A 141 4.83 -5.60 -10.10
C VAL A 141 3.50 -4.90 -9.82
N GLU A 142 3.26 -4.51 -8.58
CA GLU A 142 2.02 -3.88 -8.17
C GLU A 142 1.84 -2.49 -8.79
N GLU A 143 2.92 -1.71 -8.85
CA GLU A 143 2.93 -0.41 -9.54
C GLU A 143 2.62 -0.57 -11.03
N ARG A 144 3.23 -1.54 -11.72
CA ARG A 144 2.92 -1.84 -13.12
C ARG A 144 1.45 -2.19 -13.33
N LYS A 145 0.89 -3.04 -12.49
CA LYS A 145 -0.55 -3.39 -12.55
C LYS A 145 -1.44 -2.18 -12.32
N ARG A 146 -1.06 -1.29 -11.38
CA ARG A 146 -1.81 -0.06 -11.11
C ARG A 146 -1.82 0.86 -12.32
N VAL A 147 -0.67 1.04 -12.97
CA VAL A 147 -0.54 1.85 -14.18
C VAL A 147 -1.34 1.24 -15.33
N GLU A 148 -1.20 -0.07 -15.58
CA GLU A 148 -1.96 -0.77 -16.61
C GLU A 148 -3.48 -0.65 -16.41
N LYS A 149 -3.94 -0.74 -15.15
CA LYS A 149 -5.35 -0.52 -14.81
C LYS A 149 -5.79 0.93 -15.07
N GLN A 150 -4.96 1.91 -14.70
CA GLN A 150 -5.24 3.32 -14.97
C GLN A 150 -5.30 3.61 -16.47
N ASP A 151 -4.35 3.10 -17.23
CA ASP A 151 -4.30 3.24 -18.69
C ASP A 151 -5.53 2.59 -19.36
N ALA A 152 -5.98 1.43 -18.86
CA ALA A 152 -7.20 0.78 -19.32
C ALA A 152 -8.46 1.60 -19.02
N GLU A 153 -8.60 2.12 -17.79
CA GLU A 153 -9.71 3.00 -17.42
C GLU A 153 -9.71 4.32 -18.23
N ASP A 154 -8.54 4.86 -18.54
CA ASP A 154 -8.39 6.04 -19.37
C ASP A 154 -8.75 5.75 -20.83
N ALA A 155 -8.37 4.58 -21.35
CA ALA A 155 -8.77 4.12 -22.68
C ALA A 155 -10.28 3.89 -22.80
N GLU A 156 -10.91 3.28 -21.79
CA GLU A 156 -12.37 3.13 -21.72
C GLU A 156 -13.07 4.50 -21.67
N ARG A 157 -12.55 5.45 -20.88
CA ARG A 157 -13.09 6.83 -20.85
C ARG A 157 -12.97 7.53 -22.20
N MET A 158 -11.83 7.39 -22.89
CA MET A 158 -11.66 7.92 -24.24
C MET A 158 -12.63 7.28 -25.24
N GLN A 159 -12.82 5.96 -25.17
CA GLN A 159 -13.79 5.25 -25.99
C GLN A 159 -15.21 5.75 -25.72
N GLN A 160 -15.59 5.89 -24.45
CA GLN A 160 -16.91 6.37 -24.06
C GLN A 160 -17.21 7.78 -24.58
N LEU A 161 -16.21 8.67 -24.58
CA LEU A 161 -16.31 10.02 -25.16
C LEU A 161 -16.37 10.01 -26.69
N SER A 162 -15.82 8.97 -27.33
CA SER A 162 -15.81 8.82 -28.79
C SER A 162 -17.09 8.21 -29.37
N ILE A 163 -17.96 7.64 -28.54
CA ILE A 163 -19.26 7.10 -28.98
C ILE A 163 -20.20 8.26 -29.27
N ASP A 164 -20.74 8.30 -30.49
CA ASP A 164 -21.80 9.25 -30.85
C ASP A 164 -23.15 8.78 -30.31
N TRP A 165 -23.61 9.40 -29.23
CA TRP A 165 -24.89 9.09 -28.59
C TRP A 165 -26.12 9.59 -29.36
N HIS A 166 -25.95 10.29 -30.48
CA HIS A 166 -27.06 10.76 -31.32
C HIS A 166 -27.43 9.80 -32.46
N ASP A 167 -26.65 8.74 -32.68
CA ASP A 167 -26.92 7.72 -33.70
C ASP A 167 -27.76 6.58 -33.12
N PHE A 168 -29.07 6.83 -32.94
CA PHE A 168 -30.01 5.79 -32.53
C PHE A 168 -30.99 5.46 -33.67
N VAL A 169 -31.16 4.16 -33.91
CA VAL A 169 -32.19 3.63 -34.82
C VAL A 169 -33.33 3.12 -33.95
N VAL A 170 -34.48 3.80 -34.01
CA VAL A 170 -35.72 3.31 -33.40
C VAL A 170 -36.34 2.31 -34.37
N VAL A 171 -36.53 1.07 -33.92
CA VAL A 171 -37.22 0.02 -34.67
C VAL A 171 -38.66 -0.05 -34.17
N GLU A 172 -39.64 0.09 -35.07
CA GLU A 172 -41.08 -0.13 -34.82
C GLU A 172 -41.46 -1.60 -34.84
#